data_AF-A0A8J5NTS7-F1
#
_entry.id   AF-A0A8J5NTS7-F1
#
_cell.length_a   1.000
_cell.length_b   1.000
_cell.length_c   1.000
_cell.angle_alpha   90.00
_cell.angle_beta   90.00
_cell.angle_gamma   90.00
#
_symmetry.space_group_name_H-M   'P 1'
#
loop_
_entity.id
_entity.type
_entity.pdbx_description
1 polymer ?
#
loop_
_entity_poly.entity_id
_entity_poly.type
_entity_poly.pdbx_seq_one_letter_code
_entity_poly.pdbx_strand_id
1 'polypeptide(L)'
;MLDRLELRQDQEKAIRGDGVPRLLEDRDSRAALIRGIRLHYHLAMSEPVRRLSSSMPQVARARNARRIMSNGIPEWMTAEEQPYCIWHPDMATEDTYRSLASKFPDMRYQELDLLPEVSITEEARESETDGGKLIYEEIMSFKSRYAIMDDCKRTIELMDYECPAYLNGNTEVRWRLTARQGITRWSNDDLLPCIEEDMHLSLEDQELGERHGTLTDEEAKLLYSPLPRDLPTVKKTLLTQMAAHDGNIERYAQLANSGRTLTQLDQDCVIRGVLHHTMYARWWADQVKNDTIHARSAPYVWDIQRAIMARRIMLNDASAFEDGWPPGVPMPYIIWWPLQPQSDMLSLLAMKVSEMKRQCAAAAIACDYKNIYKDLDPETSWHLWKVASEFATNQFYREDQETRGREKDVNVEDDAFMESYYSELMQMRESTVLDDGGEKIPDSVEKHELLTNMYGSVEVLSTSPVQLRIWEGIGKVSPIS
;
A
#
# COMPACT_ATOMS: atom_id res chain seq x y z
N MET A 1 5.55 -32.45 2.37
CA MET A 1 5.82 -31.12 1.80
C MET A 1 5.52 -31.25 0.32
N LEU A 2 4.36 -30.77 -0.13
CA LEU A 2 4.02 -30.79 -1.57
C LEU A 2 4.96 -29.85 -2.32
N ASP A 3 5.36 -30.22 -3.52
CA ASP A 3 6.16 -29.37 -4.40
C ASP A 3 5.35 -28.11 -4.78
N ARG A 4 5.99 -26.94 -4.75
CA ARG A 4 5.40 -25.66 -5.17
C ARG A 4 4.92 -25.71 -6.63
N LEU A 5 5.57 -26.51 -7.47
CA LEU A 5 5.16 -26.71 -8.85
C LEU A 5 3.82 -27.46 -8.93
N GLU A 6 3.62 -28.47 -8.09
CA GLU A 6 2.37 -29.22 -8.02
C GLU A 6 1.20 -28.38 -7.49
N LEU A 7 1.45 -27.51 -6.51
CA LEU A 7 0.44 -26.58 -6.00
C LEU A 7 -0.01 -25.58 -7.08
N ARG A 8 0.93 -25.08 -7.88
CA ARG A 8 0.61 -24.18 -9.00
C ARG A 8 -0.26 -24.83 -10.06
N GLN A 9 0.00 -26.09 -10.40
CA GLN A 9 -0.85 -26.82 -11.36
C GLN A 9 -2.28 -27.01 -10.83
N ASP A 10 -2.43 -27.24 -9.53
CA ASP A 10 -3.74 -27.35 -8.89
C ASP A 10 -4.49 -26.01 -8.88
N GLN A 11 -3.78 -24.91 -8.59
CA GLN A 11 -4.31 -23.54 -8.65
C GLN A 11 -4.76 -23.17 -10.08
N GLU A 12 -3.95 -23.48 -11.08
CA GLU A 12 -4.26 -23.25 -12.50
C GLU A 12 -5.55 -24.00 -12.92
N LYS A 13 -5.65 -25.29 -12.57
CA LYS A 13 -6.86 -26.09 -12.81
C LYS A 13 -8.09 -25.50 -12.11
N ALA A 14 -7.91 -25.00 -10.89
CA ALA A 14 -9.00 -24.39 -10.15
C ALA A 14 -9.52 -23.12 -10.84
N ILE A 15 -8.62 -22.22 -11.23
CA ILE A 15 -8.97 -20.97 -11.94
C ILE A 15 -9.69 -21.28 -13.25
N ARG A 16 -9.26 -22.31 -14.00
CA ARG A 16 -9.91 -22.74 -15.25
C ARG A 16 -11.25 -23.46 -15.07
N GLY A 17 -11.65 -23.76 -13.84
CA GLY A 17 -12.89 -24.50 -13.60
C GLY A 17 -12.75 -26.02 -13.76
N ASP A 18 -11.53 -26.55 -13.86
CA ASP A 18 -11.23 -27.95 -14.18
C ASP A 18 -11.11 -28.84 -12.94
N GLY A 19 -10.97 -28.26 -11.75
CA GLY A 19 -10.80 -29.04 -10.52
C GLY A 19 -10.80 -28.23 -9.24
N VAL A 20 -10.69 -28.94 -8.12
CA VAL A 20 -10.52 -28.37 -6.78
C VAL A 20 -9.08 -28.62 -6.32
N PRO A 21 -8.36 -27.62 -5.80
CA PRO A 21 -7.00 -27.81 -5.30
C PRO A 21 -6.92 -28.86 -4.18
N ARG A 22 -5.84 -29.63 -4.14
CA ARG A 22 -5.66 -30.67 -3.11
C ARG A 22 -5.40 -30.10 -1.71
N LEU A 23 -4.76 -28.93 -1.62
CA LEU A 23 -4.36 -28.30 -0.36
C LEU A 23 -5.08 -26.97 -0.15
N LEU A 24 -6.22 -27.00 0.55
CA LEU A 24 -7.00 -25.79 0.85
C LEU A 24 -6.53 -25.05 2.12
N GLU A 25 -5.51 -25.54 2.81
CA GLU A 25 -4.84 -24.78 3.88
C GLU A 25 -4.01 -23.62 3.29
N ASP A 26 -3.49 -23.82 2.07
CA ASP A 26 -2.76 -22.81 1.31
C ASP A 26 -3.70 -21.68 0.86
N ARG A 27 -3.34 -20.44 1.21
CA ARG A 27 -4.15 -19.25 0.96
C ARG A 27 -4.42 -19.05 -0.53
N ASP A 28 -3.38 -19.13 -1.35
CA ASP A 28 -3.45 -18.89 -2.79
C ASP A 28 -4.29 -19.98 -3.47
N SER A 29 -4.21 -21.24 -3.00
CA SER A 29 -5.08 -22.33 -3.46
C SER A 29 -6.56 -22.08 -3.14
N ARG A 30 -6.90 -21.55 -1.96
CA ARG A 30 -8.29 -21.17 -1.65
C ARG A 30 -8.77 -20.04 -2.55
N ALA A 31 -7.95 -19.01 -2.74
CA ALA A 31 -8.28 -17.88 -3.59
C ALA A 31 -8.46 -18.30 -5.06
N ALA A 32 -7.59 -19.18 -5.57
CA ALA A 32 -7.72 -19.80 -6.89
C ALA A 32 -9.03 -20.60 -7.05
N LEU A 33 -9.43 -21.34 -6.01
CA LEU A 33 -10.73 -22.03 -6.00
C LEU A 33 -11.90 -21.05 -6.02
N ILE A 34 -11.87 -20.00 -5.20
CA ILE A 34 -12.91 -18.96 -5.17
C ILE A 34 -13.03 -18.30 -6.55
N ARG A 35 -11.89 -17.94 -7.17
CA ARG A 35 -11.83 -17.43 -8.53
C ARG A 35 -12.51 -18.38 -9.53
N GLY A 36 -12.12 -19.64 -9.50
CA GLY A 36 -12.70 -20.68 -10.35
C GLY A 36 -14.21 -20.80 -10.21
N ILE A 37 -14.71 -20.81 -8.96
CA ILE A 37 -16.15 -20.85 -8.67
C ILE A 37 -16.87 -19.62 -9.24
N ARG A 38 -16.29 -18.43 -9.10
CA ARG A 38 -16.86 -17.16 -9.60
C ARG A 38 -16.92 -17.11 -11.13
N LEU A 39 -15.95 -17.70 -11.81
CA LEU A 39 -15.88 -17.74 -13.28
C LEU A 39 -16.72 -18.86 -13.91
N HIS A 40 -16.82 -20.02 -13.24
CA HIS A 40 -17.31 -21.24 -13.86
C HIS A 40 -18.54 -21.84 -13.14
N TYR A 41 -19.72 -21.64 -13.73
CA TYR A 41 -20.98 -22.14 -13.16
C TYR A 41 -21.00 -23.66 -12.95
N HIS A 42 -20.43 -24.44 -13.87
CA HIS A 42 -20.38 -25.90 -13.75
C HIS A 42 -19.53 -26.34 -12.55
N LEU A 43 -18.39 -25.67 -12.31
CA LEU A 43 -17.55 -25.92 -11.14
C LEU A 43 -18.29 -25.54 -9.86
N ALA A 44 -18.92 -24.36 -9.83
CA ALA A 44 -19.69 -23.88 -8.68
C ALA A 44 -20.81 -24.85 -8.25
N MET A 45 -21.43 -25.53 -9.21
CA MET A 45 -22.50 -26.50 -8.96
C MET A 45 -21.99 -27.94 -8.76
N SER A 46 -20.69 -28.19 -8.91
CA SER A 46 -20.09 -29.52 -8.78
C SER A 46 -20.20 -30.06 -7.35
N GLU A 47 -20.27 -31.40 -7.22
CA GLU A 47 -20.37 -32.06 -5.92
C GLU A 47 -19.19 -31.75 -4.97
N PRO A 48 -17.92 -31.68 -5.43
CA PRO A 48 -16.81 -31.27 -4.57
C PRO A 48 -17.02 -29.88 -3.95
N VAL A 49 -17.43 -28.88 -4.73
CA VAL A 49 -17.66 -27.51 -4.23
C VAL A 49 -18.86 -27.46 -3.30
N ARG A 50 -19.94 -28.20 -3.59
CA ARG A 50 -21.10 -28.32 -2.69
C ARG A 50 -20.70 -28.86 -1.32
N ARG A 51 -19.86 -29.90 -1.26
CA ARG A 51 -19.38 -30.45 0.02
C ARG A 51 -18.51 -29.46 0.79
N LEU A 52 -17.61 -28.76 0.10
CA LEU A 52 -16.76 -27.74 0.72
C LEU A 52 -17.56 -26.55 1.26
N SER A 53 -18.62 -26.16 0.56
CA SER A 53 -19.50 -25.05 0.97
C SER A 53 -20.09 -25.28 2.37
N SER A 54 -20.37 -26.54 2.75
CA SER A 54 -20.92 -26.88 4.06
C SER A 54 -19.95 -26.67 5.24
N SER A 55 -18.65 -26.54 4.97
CA SER A 55 -17.62 -26.37 6.00
C SER A 55 -16.75 -25.12 5.81
N MET A 56 -16.91 -24.39 4.70
CA MET A 56 -16.11 -23.22 4.35
C MET A 56 -17.01 -22.07 3.89
N PRO A 57 -17.33 -21.10 4.76
CA PRO A 57 -18.24 -20.00 4.43
C PRO A 57 -17.84 -19.20 3.18
N GLN A 58 -16.55 -18.95 2.97
CA GLN A 58 -16.05 -18.26 1.76
C GLN A 58 -16.34 -19.03 0.46
N VAL A 59 -16.32 -20.37 0.49
CA VAL A 59 -16.67 -21.21 -0.67
C VAL A 59 -18.18 -21.16 -0.90
N ALA A 60 -18.98 -21.16 0.18
CA ALA A 60 -20.42 -20.99 0.10
C ALA A 60 -20.80 -19.62 -0.49
N ARG A 61 -20.17 -18.53 -0.02
CA ARG A 61 -20.37 -17.18 -0.58
C ARG A 61 -20.03 -17.12 -2.06
N ALA A 62 -18.84 -17.60 -2.46
CA ALA A 62 -18.44 -17.65 -3.87
C ALA A 62 -19.45 -18.42 -4.73
N ARG A 63 -19.91 -19.57 -4.23
CA ARG A 63 -20.90 -20.42 -4.92
C ARG A 63 -22.26 -19.73 -5.03
N ASN A 64 -22.73 -19.11 -3.96
CA ASN A 64 -24.01 -18.39 -3.92
C ASN A 64 -23.96 -17.18 -4.86
N ALA A 65 -22.85 -16.43 -4.86
CA ALA A 65 -22.61 -15.32 -5.78
C ALA A 65 -22.73 -15.80 -7.24
N ARG A 66 -21.99 -16.85 -7.63
CA ARG A 66 -22.06 -17.41 -8.99
C ARG A 66 -23.45 -17.89 -9.37
N ARG A 67 -24.20 -18.49 -8.42
CA ARG A 67 -25.57 -18.93 -8.65
C ARG A 67 -26.49 -17.75 -8.96
N ILE A 68 -26.40 -16.68 -8.17
CA ILE A 68 -27.18 -15.45 -8.36
C ILE A 68 -26.87 -14.82 -9.72
N MET A 69 -25.59 -14.64 -10.05
CA MET A 69 -25.13 -14.11 -11.35
C MET A 69 -25.61 -14.95 -12.55
N SER A 70 -26.03 -16.20 -12.31
CA SER A 70 -26.58 -17.11 -13.32
C SER A 70 -28.12 -17.20 -13.24
N ASN A 71 -28.78 -16.19 -12.68
CA ASN A 71 -30.23 -16.10 -12.46
C ASN A 71 -30.83 -17.19 -11.53
N GLY A 72 -30.00 -17.80 -10.69
CA GLY A 72 -30.43 -18.82 -9.74
C GLY A 72 -30.45 -18.28 -8.31
N ILE A 73 -31.60 -18.32 -7.65
CA ILE A 73 -31.72 -17.94 -6.24
C ILE A 73 -31.34 -19.11 -5.33
N PRO A 74 -30.39 -18.94 -4.38
CA PRO A 74 -30.11 -19.94 -3.37
C PRO A 74 -31.36 -20.34 -2.58
N GLU A 75 -31.47 -21.61 -2.22
CA GLU A 75 -32.61 -22.10 -1.43
C GLU A 75 -32.59 -21.52 -0.02
N TRP A 76 -31.40 -21.45 0.57
CA TRP A 76 -31.12 -20.94 1.90
C TRP A 76 -29.69 -20.35 1.91
N MET A 77 -29.43 -19.41 2.81
CA MET A 77 -28.11 -18.86 3.13
C MET A 77 -28.13 -18.39 4.59
N THR A 78 -27.12 -18.74 5.38
CA THR A 78 -26.83 -17.97 6.62
C THR A 78 -26.29 -16.59 6.28
N ALA A 79 -26.23 -15.70 7.27
CA ALA A 79 -25.52 -14.42 7.15
C ALA A 79 -24.05 -14.59 6.71
N GLU A 80 -23.35 -15.64 7.19
CA GLU A 80 -21.95 -15.90 6.81
C GLU A 80 -21.80 -16.43 5.38
N GLU A 81 -22.87 -16.95 4.79
CA GLU A 81 -22.91 -17.50 3.42
C GLU A 81 -23.46 -16.51 2.40
N GLN A 82 -23.92 -15.33 2.85
CA GLN A 82 -24.39 -14.27 1.97
C GLN A 82 -23.18 -13.60 1.28
N PRO A 83 -23.13 -13.62 -0.06
CA PRO A 83 -22.07 -12.95 -0.79
C PRO A 83 -22.21 -11.43 -0.77
N TYR A 84 -21.09 -10.73 -0.60
CA TYR A 84 -21.03 -9.27 -0.65
C TYR A 84 -21.08 -8.75 -2.10
N CYS A 85 -20.22 -9.25 -2.99
CA CYS A 85 -20.22 -8.92 -4.41
C CYS A 85 -21.03 -9.95 -5.22
N ILE A 86 -22.13 -9.53 -5.86
CA ILE A 86 -23.01 -10.41 -6.67
C ILE A 86 -23.24 -9.95 -8.11
N TRP A 87 -22.45 -8.99 -8.57
CA TRP A 87 -22.59 -8.34 -9.88
C TRP A 87 -21.37 -8.50 -10.79
N HIS A 88 -20.27 -9.09 -10.29
CA HIS A 88 -19.03 -9.34 -11.04
C HIS A 88 -18.63 -10.82 -10.99
N PRO A 89 -18.21 -11.47 -12.09
CA PRO A 89 -17.96 -10.88 -13.42
C PRO A 89 -19.22 -10.67 -14.27
N ASP A 90 -20.34 -11.29 -13.88
CA ASP A 90 -21.61 -11.23 -14.62
C ASP A 90 -22.71 -10.65 -13.74
N MET A 91 -23.68 -9.96 -14.37
CA MET A 91 -24.86 -9.45 -13.68
C MET A 91 -26.06 -10.38 -13.87
N ALA A 92 -26.88 -10.50 -12.83
CA ALA A 92 -28.17 -11.17 -12.93
C ALA A 92 -29.23 -10.26 -13.59
N THR A 93 -30.38 -10.83 -13.91
CA THR A 93 -31.55 -10.08 -14.36
C THR A 93 -32.20 -9.31 -13.20
N GLU A 94 -32.88 -8.22 -13.51
CA GLU A 94 -33.68 -7.45 -12.56
C GLU A 94 -34.65 -8.35 -11.77
N ASP A 95 -35.40 -9.22 -12.46
CA ASP A 95 -36.30 -10.21 -11.82
C ASP A 95 -35.60 -11.10 -10.78
N THR A 96 -34.34 -11.44 -11.03
CA THR A 96 -33.52 -12.19 -10.08
C THR A 96 -33.20 -11.34 -8.86
N TYR A 97 -32.79 -10.09 -9.03
CA TYR A 97 -32.53 -9.18 -7.90
C TYR A 97 -33.82 -8.91 -7.09
N ARG A 98 -34.97 -8.70 -7.74
CA ARG A 98 -36.28 -8.58 -7.06
C ARG A 98 -36.59 -9.80 -6.21
N SER A 99 -36.38 -10.98 -6.79
CA SER A 99 -36.62 -12.26 -6.11
C SER A 99 -35.65 -12.50 -4.96
N LEU A 100 -34.37 -12.13 -5.13
CA LEU A 100 -33.35 -12.21 -4.09
C LEU A 100 -33.70 -11.31 -2.91
N ALA A 101 -34.01 -10.05 -3.18
CA ALA A 101 -34.44 -9.05 -2.21
C ALA A 101 -35.69 -9.50 -1.44
N SER A 102 -36.67 -10.10 -2.13
CA SER A 102 -37.87 -10.64 -1.51
C SER A 102 -37.54 -11.77 -0.53
N LYS A 103 -36.68 -12.71 -0.95
CA LYS A 103 -36.36 -13.94 -0.19
C LYS A 103 -35.34 -13.73 0.91
N PHE A 104 -34.37 -12.85 0.72
CA PHE A 104 -33.30 -12.53 1.65
C PHE A 104 -33.33 -11.03 1.95
N PRO A 105 -34.19 -10.58 2.89
CA PRO A 105 -34.38 -9.17 3.18
C PRO A 105 -33.10 -8.43 3.57
N ASP A 106 -32.15 -9.11 4.20
CA ASP A 106 -30.87 -8.52 4.62
C ASP A 106 -29.98 -8.15 3.43
N MET A 107 -30.26 -8.71 2.24
CA MET A 107 -29.58 -8.38 0.98
C MET A 107 -30.35 -7.34 0.14
N ARG A 108 -31.44 -6.74 0.67
CA ARG A 108 -32.33 -5.76 -0.03
C ARG A 108 -31.68 -4.44 -0.38
N TYR A 109 -30.48 -4.19 0.11
CA TYR A 109 -29.72 -3.01 -0.22
C TYR A 109 -29.42 -2.87 -1.74
N GLN A 110 -29.83 -3.82 -2.58
CA GLN A 110 -29.68 -3.69 -4.02
C GLN A 110 -30.95 -3.28 -4.77
N GLU A 111 -32.10 -3.06 -4.12
CA GLU A 111 -33.30 -2.75 -4.93
C GLU A 111 -34.35 -1.72 -4.48
N LEU A 112 -34.68 -1.40 -3.21
CA LEU A 112 -36.01 -0.76 -3.01
C LEU A 112 -36.26 0.25 -1.86
N ASP A 113 -35.26 0.78 -1.16
CA ASP A 113 -35.42 1.98 -0.30
C ASP A 113 -34.04 2.51 0.12
N LEU A 114 -33.18 2.75 -0.89
CA LEU A 114 -31.77 2.97 -0.66
C LEU A 114 -31.56 4.28 0.08
N LEU A 115 -30.97 4.19 1.28
CA LEU A 115 -30.29 5.33 1.85
C LEU A 115 -29.32 5.85 0.78
N PRO A 116 -29.25 7.18 0.54
CA PRO A 116 -28.36 7.77 -0.45
C PRO A 116 -26.91 7.47 -0.08
N GLU A 117 -26.35 6.39 -0.60
CA GLU A 117 -25.12 5.79 -0.11
C GLU A 117 -23.95 6.05 -1.06
N VAL A 118 -22.79 6.34 -0.47
CA VAL A 118 -21.63 6.84 -1.22
C VAL A 118 -20.99 5.77 -2.11
N SER A 119 -20.94 4.51 -1.70
CA SER A 119 -20.37 3.41 -2.47
C SER A 119 -21.21 3.07 -3.71
N ILE A 120 -22.54 3.01 -3.59
CA ILE A 120 -23.43 2.90 -4.76
C ILE A 120 -23.23 4.09 -5.69
N THR A 121 -23.07 5.29 -5.14
CA THR A 121 -22.84 6.50 -5.95
C THR A 121 -21.52 6.39 -6.73
N GLU A 122 -20.45 5.88 -6.11
CA GLU A 122 -19.17 5.63 -6.78
C GLU A 122 -19.28 4.53 -7.84
N GLU A 123 -19.94 3.41 -7.57
CA GLU A 123 -20.19 2.36 -8.57
C GLU A 123 -21.02 2.88 -9.75
N ALA A 124 -22.06 3.66 -9.47
CA ALA A 124 -22.95 4.24 -10.47
C ALA A 124 -22.20 5.20 -11.41
N ARG A 125 -21.32 6.06 -10.85
CA ARG A 125 -20.42 6.94 -11.60
C ARG A 125 -19.55 6.15 -12.58
N GLU A 126 -18.98 5.04 -12.13
CA GLU A 126 -18.03 4.24 -12.90
C GLU A 126 -18.69 3.17 -13.79
N SER A 127 -20.03 3.05 -13.76
CA SER A 127 -20.75 2.03 -14.53
C SER A 127 -20.83 2.32 -16.03
N GLU A 128 -20.66 3.58 -16.45
CA GLU A 128 -20.79 4.04 -17.84
C GLU A 128 -22.16 3.72 -18.49
N THR A 129 -23.21 3.57 -17.68
CA THR A 129 -24.58 3.32 -18.17
C THR A 129 -25.50 4.52 -17.94
N ASP A 130 -26.52 4.69 -18.79
CA ASP A 130 -27.54 5.72 -18.57
C ASP A 130 -28.25 5.55 -17.21
N GLY A 131 -28.51 4.30 -16.81
CA GLY A 131 -29.08 3.97 -15.51
C GLY A 131 -28.18 4.37 -14.34
N GLY A 132 -26.89 4.07 -14.42
CA GLY A 132 -25.93 4.49 -13.40
C GLY A 132 -25.78 6.01 -13.32
N LYS A 133 -25.83 6.72 -14.45
CA LYS A 133 -25.86 8.18 -14.44
C LYS A 133 -27.07 8.74 -13.68
N LEU A 134 -28.26 8.17 -13.90
CA LEU A 134 -29.48 8.56 -13.18
C LEU A 134 -29.35 8.29 -11.67
N ILE A 135 -28.83 7.12 -11.27
CA ILE A 135 -28.59 6.77 -9.87
C ILE A 135 -27.60 7.75 -9.23
N TYR A 136 -26.51 8.07 -9.92
CA TYR A 136 -25.51 9.03 -9.46
C TYR A 136 -26.14 10.41 -9.23
N GLU A 137 -26.84 10.95 -10.24
CA GLU A 137 -27.47 12.28 -10.16
C GLU A 137 -28.54 12.33 -9.07
N GLU A 138 -29.33 11.26 -8.93
CA GLU A 138 -30.36 11.13 -7.89
C GLU A 138 -29.72 11.14 -6.50
N ILE A 139 -28.76 10.27 -6.21
CA ILE A 139 -28.11 10.19 -4.88
C ILE A 139 -27.34 11.48 -4.56
N MET A 140 -26.64 12.07 -5.53
CA MET A 140 -25.93 13.34 -5.36
C MET A 140 -26.85 14.53 -5.09
N SER A 141 -28.14 14.43 -5.43
CA SER A 141 -29.13 15.47 -5.15
C SER A 141 -29.59 15.51 -3.67
N PHE A 142 -29.33 14.44 -2.91
CA PHE A 142 -29.68 14.40 -1.49
C PHE A 142 -28.76 15.30 -0.66
N LYS A 143 -29.35 15.97 0.33
CA LYS A 143 -28.62 16.85 1.26
C LYS A 143 -27.63 16.09 2.15
N SER A 144 -27.97 14.86 2.51
CA SER A 144 -27.17 13.98 3.34
C SER A 144 -27.06 12.63 2.65
N ARG A 145 -25.83 12.11 2.58
CA ARG A 145 -25.52 10.76 2.13
C ARG A 145 -24.91 9.96 3.28
N TYR A 146 -24.85 8.65 3.11
CA TYR A 146 -24.48 7.70 4.16
C TYR A 146 -23.32 6.81 3.71
N ALA A 147 -22.47 6.40 4.64
CA ALA A 147 -21.47 5.34 4.41
C ALA A 147 -21.88 4.11 5.21
N ILE A 148 -22.75 3.28 4.62
CA ILE A 148 -23.23 2.03 5.25
C ILE A 148 -22.49 0.80 4.72
N MET A 149 -21.84 0.88 3.56
CA MET A 149 -21.04 -0.21 3.01
C MET A 149 -19.56 -0.05 3.36
N ASP A 150 -18.89 -1.15 3.69
CA ASP A 150 -17.44 -1.21 3.91
C ASP A 150 -16.86 -2.39 3.13
N ASP A 151 -16.25 -2.10 1.98
CA ASP A 151 -15.65 -3.11 1.09
C ASP A 151 -14.44 -3.83 1.71
N CYS A 152 -13.74 -3.18 2.64
CA CYS A 152 -12.58 -3.79 3.31
C CYS A 152 -13.02 -4.85 4.31
N LYS A 153 -14.16 -4.62 4.98
CA LYS A 153 -14.78 -5.58 5.90
C LYS A 153 -15.79 -6.51 5.22
N ARG A 154 -16.27 -6.15 4.02
CA ARG A 154 -17.38 -6.78 3.30
C ARG A 154 -18.66 -6.81 4.16
N THR A 155 -18.98 -5.66 4.76
CA THR A 155 -20.10 -5.51 5.69
C THR A 155 -21.04 -4.39 5.27
N ILE A 156 -22.30 -4.49 5.73
CA ILE A 156 -23.30 -3.45 5.63
C ILE A 156 -23.71 -3.08 7.06
N GLU A 157 -23.50 -1.82 7.46
CA GLU A 157 -23.81 -1.28 8.79
C GLU A 157 -25.10 -0.46 8.74
N LEU A 158 -26.11 -0.87 9.51
CA LEU A 158 -27.45 -0.26 9.48
C LEU A 158 -27.79 0.55 10.74
N MET A 159 -26.91 0.55 11.75
CA MET A 159 -27.15 1.17 13.05
C MET A 159 -26.16 2.30 13.34
N ASP A 160 -24.86 2.08 13.15
CA ASP A 160 -23.80 3.05 13.48
C ASP A 160 -22.98 3.43 12.24
N TYR A 161 -23.61 4.18 11.34
CA TYR A 161 -23.02 4.60 10.06
C TYR A 161 -22.69 6.09 10.02
N GLU A 162 -21.75 6.47 9.16
CA GLU A 162 -21.35 7.86 8.97
C GLU A 162 -22.41 8.66 8.19
N CYS A 163 -22.78 9.84 8.70
CA CYS A 163 -23.64 10.81 8.03
C CYS A 163 -23.37 12.24 8.54
N PRO A 164 -23.16 13.24 7.66
CA PRO A 164 -23.11 13.12 6.20
C PRO A 164 -21.80 12.50 5.72
N ALA A 165 -21.91 11.55 4.80
CA ALA A 165 -20.79 10.97 4.06
C ALA A 165 -20.58 11.66 2.71
N TYR A 166 -19.38 11.52 2.16
CA TYR A 166 -18.95 12.12 0.90
C TYR A 166 -18.20 11.10 0.05
N LEU A 167 -18.16 11.33 -1.27
CA LEU A 167 -17.39 10.48 -2.18
C LEU A 167 -15.90 10.61 -1.85
N ASN A 168 -15.19 9.49 -1.73
CA ASN A 168 -13.78 9.46 -1.35
C ASN A 168 -12.95 8.45 -2.15
N GLY A 169 -13.51 7.78 -3.15
CA GLY A 169 -12.84 6.80 -3.99
C GLY A 169 -12.42 5.53 -3.26
N ASN A 170 -13.10 5.18 -2.15
CA ASN A 170 -12.80 4.00 -1.36
C ASN A 170 -13.37 2.71 -1.96
N THR A 171 -14.44 2.84 -2.75
CA THR A 171 -15.23 1.71 -3.26
C THR A 171 -14.49 0.90 -4.33
N GLU A 172 -14.66 -0.42 -4.30
CA GLU A 172 -14.23 -1.36 -5.32
C GLU A 172 -15.19 -1.36 -6.50
N VAL A 173 -15.03 -0.33 -7.32
CA VAL A 173 -15.73 -0.18 -8.59
C VAL A 173 -15.24 -1.18 -9.64
N ARG A 174 -16.09 -1.44 -10.64
CA ARG A 174 -15.89 -2.49 -11.65
C ARG A 174 -14.50 -2.53 -12.28
N TRP A 175 -13.92 -1.38 -12.63
CA TRP A 175 -12.62 -1.37 -13.29
C TRP A 175 -11.47 -1.78 -12.37
N ARG A 176 -11.57 -1.56 -11.05
CA ARG A 176 -10.55 -2.01 -10.08
C ARG A 176 -10.50 -3.52 -9.99
N LEU A 177 -11.65 -4.17 -10.12
CA LEU A 177 -11.75 -5.63 -10.25
C LEU A 177 -11.13 -6.17 -11.54
N THR A 178 -10.76 -5.34 -12.52
CA THR A 178 -10.12 -5.83 -13.75
C THR A 178 -8.64 -6.15 -13.53
N ALA A 179 -7.97 -5.45 -12.61
CA ALA A 179 -6.58 -5.73 -12.29
C ALA A 179 -6.44 -7.09 -11.60
N ARG A 180 -5.45 -7.88 -12.02
CA ARG A 180 -5.20 -9.23 -11.48
C ARG A 180 -3.72 -9.53 -11.28
N GLN A 181 -3.46 -10.39 -10.30
CA GLN A 181 -2.16 -10.96 -9.98
C GLN A 181 -2.08 -12.39 -10.51
N GLY A 182 -1.05 -12.68 -11.30
CA GLY A 182 -0.78 -13.99 -11.87
C GLY A 182 -0.28 -14.96 -10.82
N ILE A 183 -0.81 -16.19 -10.81
CA ILE A 183 -0.38 -17.27 -9.90
C ILE A 183 1.11 -17.65 -10.04
N THR A 184 1.79 -17.20 -11.09
CA THR A 184 3.21 -17.43 -11.32
C THR A 184 4.11 -16.50 -10.51
N ARG A 185 3.55 -15.42 -9.92
CA ARG A 185 4.30 -14.50 -9.06
C ARG A 185 4.99 -15.23 -7.92
N TRP A 186 6.14 -14.69 -7.51
CA TRP A 186 6.89 -15.25 -6.39
C TRP A 186 6.11 -15.13 -5.08
N SER A 187 5.34 -14.06 -4.92
CA SER A 187 4.41 -13.82 -3.83
C SER A 187 3.19 -13.09 -4.38
N ASN A 188 2.00 -13.49 -3.91
CA ASN A 188 0.76 -12.77 -4.17
C ASN A 188 0.37 -11.98 -2.93
N ASP A 189 -0.03 -10.74 -3.12
CA ASP A 189 -0.46 -9.89 -2.03
C ASP A 189 -1.96 -10.09 -1.76
N ASP A 190 -2.34 -10.20 -0.49
CA ASP A 190 -3.73 -10.24 -0.06
C ASP A 190 -4.17 -8.80 0.27
N LEU A 191 -4.32 -7.99 -0.79
CA LEU A 191 -4.66 -6.57 -0.65
C LEU A 191 -6.17 -6.43 -0.44
N LEU A 192 -6.55 -5.73 0.62
CA LEU A 192 -7.91 -5.26 0.81
C LEU A 192 -8.12 -3.92 0.10
N PRO A 193 -9.36 -3.60 -0.29
CA PRO A 193 -10.53 -4.48 -0.30
C PRO A 193 -10.45 -5.59 -1.37
N CYS A 194 -10.91 -6.80 -1.03
CA CYS A 194 -11.08 -7.91 -1.97
C CYS A 194 -12.52 -8.44 -1.85
N ILE A 195 -13.44 -7.72 -2.50
CA ILE A 195 -14.88 -7.96 -2.40
C ILE A 195 -15.33 -9.28 -3.07
N GLU A 196 -14.48 -9.84 -3.93
CA GLU A 196 -14.67 -11.14 -4.58
C GLU A 196 -14.06 -12.31 -3.78
N GLU A 197 -13.22 -12.00 -2.78
CA GLU A 197 -12.50 -12.94 -1.91
C GLU A 197 -11.51 -13.87 -2.65
N ASP A 198 -11.11 -13.49 -3.87
CA ASP A 198 -10.23 -14.26 -4.75
C ASP A 198 -8.77 -13.74 -4.78
N MET A 199 -8.41 -12.82 -3.88
CA MET A 199 -7.13 -12.10 -3.83
C MET A 199 -6.73 -11.43 -5.16
N HIS A 200 -7.69 -11.17 -6.03
CA HIS A 200 -7.44 -10.72 -7.40
C HIS A 200 -6.56 -11.68 -8.21
N LEU A 201 -6.58 -12.98 -7.93
CA LEU A 201 -5.77 -13.96 -8.66
C LEU A 201 -6.29 -14.24 -10.07
N SER A 202 -5.35 -14.48 -10.99
CA SER A 202 -5.59 -14.95 -12.35
C SER A 202 -4.42 -15.83 -12.82
N LEU A 203 -4.54 -16.39 -14.03
CA LEU A 203 -3.45 -17.18 -14.62
C LEU A 203 -2.23 -16.31 -14.93
N GLU A 204 -2.47 -15.07 -15.34
CA GLU A 204 -1.48 -14.08 -15.75
C GLU A 204 -1.79 -12.75 -15.09
N ASP A 205 -0.77 -11.89 -15.00
CA ASP A 205 -0.94 -10.51 -14.56
C ASP A 205 -1.84 -9.75 -15.53
N GLN A 206 -2.78 -8.97 -14.98
CA GLN A 206 -3.63 -8.09 -15.76
C GLN A 206 -3.52 -6.69 -15.18
N GLU A 207 -2.95 -5.79 -15.97
CA GLU A 207 -2.87 -4.39 -15.61
C GLU A 207 -4.15 -3.65 -15.98
N LEU A 208 -4.36 -2.51 -15.34
CA LEU A 208 -5.44 -1.61 -15.69
C LEU A 208 -5.17 -1.00 -17.07
N GLY A 209 -6.25 -0.83 -17.85
CA GLY A 209 -6.15 -0.06 -19.09
C GLY A 209 -5.69 1.38 -18.82
N GLU A 210 -5.02 1.97 -19.81
CA GLU A 210 -4.38 3.31 -19.72
C GLU A 210 -5.29 4.40 -19.13
N ARG A 211 -6.59 4.38 -19.46
CA ARG A 211 -7.59 5.34 -18.95
C ARG A 211 -7.75 5.34 -17.41
N HIS A 212 -7.49 4.19 -16.77
CA HIS A 212 -7.55 4.04 -15.32
C HIS A 212 -6.15 4.08 -14.69
N GLY A 213 -5.09 3.86 -15.46
CA GLY A 213 -3.71 3.95 -15.02
C GLY A 213 -3.13 5.37 -15.07
N THR A 214 -3.84 6.35 -15.63
CA THR A 214 -3.37 7.74 -15.76
C THR A 214 -4.43 8.75 -15.30
N LEU A 215 -3.97 9.90 -14.80
CA LEU A 215 -4.80 11.04 -14.43
C LEU A 215 -5.07 11.94 -15.64
N THR A 216 -6.28 12.47 -15.72
CA THR A 216 -6.64 13.60 -16.58
C THR A 216 -6.12 14.92 -15.99
N ASP A 217 -6.06 15.99 -16.80
CA ASP A 217 -5.63 17.31 -16.32
C ASP A 217 -6.47 17.83 -15.14
N GLU A 218 -7.79 17.57 -15.15
CA GLU A 218 -8.68 17.96 -14.04
C GLU A 218 -8.42 17.14 -12.77
N GLU A 219 -8.08 15.85 -12.90
CA GLU A 219 -7.70 15.02 -11.76
C GLU A 219 -6.33 15.41 -11.22
N ALA A 220 -5.38 15.75 -12.10
CA ALA A 220 -4.05 16.22 -11.71
C ALA A 220 -4.11 17.53 -10.89
N LYS A 221 -5.09 18.41 -11.14
CA LYS A 221 -5.31 19.62 -10.31
C LYS A 221 -5.53 19.29 -8.83
N LEU A 222 -6.06 18.10 -8.52
CA LEU A 222 -6.27 17.67 -7.14
C LEU A 222 -4.96 17.47 -6.38
N LEU A 223 -3.82 17.29 -7.06
CA LEU A 223 -2.51 17.13 -6.42
C LEU A 223 -2.07 18.40 -5.68
N TYR A 224 -2.40 19.58 -6.20
CA TYR A 224 -1.95 20.87 -5.66
C TYR A 224 -3.09 21.80 -5.19
N SER A 225 -4.35 21.48 -5.51
CA SER A 225 -5.51 22.22 -5.01
C SER A 225 -6.06 21.59 -3.72
N PRO A 226 -6.78 22.35 -2.86
CA PRO A 226 -7.51 21.78 -1.74
C PRO A 226 -8.44 20.65 -2.19
N LEU A 227 -8.48 19.55 -1.46
CA LEU A 227 -9.38 18.45 -1.78
C LEU A 227 -10.83 18.87 -1.52
N PRO A 228 -11.75 18.65 -2.48
CA PRO A 228 -13.17 18.79 -2.21
C PRO A 228 -13.63 17.72 -1.21
N ARG A 229 -14.79 17.95 -0.59
CA ARG A 229 -15.41 16.94 0.28
C ARG A 229 -15.82 15.70 -0.53
N ASP A 230 -16.49 15.93 -1.66
CA ASP A 230 -16.78 14.91 -2.66
C ASP A 230 -15.64 14.84 -3.67
N LEU A 231 -14.86 13.76 -3.63
CA LEU A 231 -13.81 13.52 -4.59
C LEU A 231 -14.43 13.26 -5.98
N PRO A 232 -14.05 14.03 -7.02
CA PRO A 232 -14.69 13.95 -8.32
C PRO A 232 -14.31 12.67 -9.10
N THR A 233 -13.25 11.98 -8.68
CA THR A 233 -12.76 10.74 -9.27
C THR A 233 -12.62 9.64 -8.21
N VAL A 234 -12.62 8.39 -8.66
CA VAL A 234 -12.21 7.23 -7.86
C VAL A 234 -10.69 7.01 -7.88
N LYS A 235 -9.95 7.53 -8.87
CA LYS A 235 -8.50 7.34 -8.99
C LYS A 235 -7.78 8.22 -7.98
N LYS A 236 -7.23 7.62 -6.93
CA LYS A 236 -6.63 8.37 -5.81
C LYS A 236 -5.31 7.80 -5.31
N THR A 237 -4.77 6.78 -5.97
CA THR A 237 -3.55 6.12 -5.54
C THR A 237 -2.41 7.14 -5.52
N LEU A 238 -2.21 7.87 -6.62
CA LEU A 238 -1.20 8.93 -6.66
C LEU A 238 -1.49 10.05 -5.65
N LEU A 239 -2.75 10.48 -5.52
CA LEU A 239 -3.12 11.53 -4.57
C LEU A 239 -2.73 11.15 -3.13
N THR A 240 -2.94 9.88 -2.77
CA THR A 240 -2.63 9.34 -1.45
C THR A 240 -1.11 9.25 -1.25
N GLN A 241 -0.40 8.71 -2.24
CA GLN A 241 1.06 8.57 -2.22
C GLN A 241 1.76 9.93 -2.12
N MET A 242 1.35 10.92 -2.91
CA MET A 242 1.92 12.27 -2.87
C MET A 242 1.62 12.97 -1.55
N ALA A 243 0.41 12.80 -0.99
CA ALA A 243 0.09 13.34 0.33
C ALA A 243 0.94 12.71 1.45
N ALA A 244 1.20 11.40 1.37
CA ALA A 244 2.08 10.70 2.29
C ALA A 244 3.53 11.16 2.15
N HIS A 245 4.02 11.21 0.91
CA HIS A 245 5.37 11.64 0.55
C HIS A 245 5.67 13.03 1.13
N ASP A 246 4.77 14.00 0.93
CA ASP A 246 4.93 15.39 1.36
C ASP A 246 4.57 15.61 2.84
N GLY A 247 4.20 14.54 3.57
CA GLY A 247 3.82 14.60 4.97
C GLY A 247 2.59 15.48 5.25
N ASN A 248 1.66 15.57 4.30
CA ASN A 248 0.45 16.37 4.44
C ASN A 248 -0.63 15.57 5.20
N ILE A 249 -0.76 15.85 6.50
CA ILE A 249 -1.63 15.10 7.41
C ILE A 249 -3.09 15.15 6.95
N GLU A 250 -3.62 16.34 6.66
CA GLU A 250 -5.04 16.53 6.34
C GLU A 250 -5.42 15.80 5.06
N ARG A 251 -4.60 15.93 4.01
CA ARG A 251 -4.84 15.24 2.73
C ARG A 251 -4.68 13.74 2.87
N TYR A 252 -3.62 13.28 3.53
CA TYR A 252 -3.37 11.85 3.71
C TYR A 252 -4.47 11.20 4.55
N ALA A 253 -4.85 11.82 5.67
CA ALA A 253 -5.92 11.32 6.52
C ALA A 253 -7.24 11.22 5.76
N GLN A 254 -7.62 12.22 4.95
CA GLN A 254 -8.82 12.17 4.12
C GLN A 254 -8.75 11.03 3.08
N LEU A 255 -7.67 10.96 2.31
CA LEU A 255 -7.54 10.03 1.19
C LEU A 255 -7.33 8.58 1.64
N ALA A 256 -6.60 8.35 2.73
CA ALA A 256 -6.30 7.03 3.27
C ALA A 256 -7.28 6.59 4.38
N ASN A 257 -8.43 7.26 4.53
CA ASN A 257 -9.45 6.89 5.52
C ASN A 257 -10.23 5.63 5.08
N SER A 258 -9.56 4.50 5.06
CA SER A 258 -10.14 3.18 4.75
C SER A 258 -9.29 2.07 5.36
N GLY A 259 -9.85 0.87 5.44
CA GLY A 259 -9.08 -0.34 5.79
C GLY A 259 -8.31 -0.95 4.61
N ARG A 260 -8.05 -0.16 3.55
CA ARG A 260 -7.32 -0.61 2.35
C ARG A 260 -5.88 -0.92 2.73
N THR A 261 -5.40 -2.11 2.40
CA THR A 261 -4.01 -2.49 2.66
C THR A 261 -3.07 -1.58 1.85
N LEU A 262 -2.09 -0.98 2.52
CA LEU A 262 -1.06 -0.21 1.83
C LEU A 262 -0.20 -1.12 0.97
N THR A 263 0.01 -0.73 -0.27
CA THR A 263 1.05 -1.37 -1.11
C THR A 263 2.44 -1.02 -0.57
N GLN A 264 3.46 -1.76 -0.99
CA GLN A 264 4.85 -1.42 -0.64
C GLN A 264 5.19 0.03 -1.01
N LEU A 265 4.68 0.50 -2.15
CA LEU A 265 4.95 1.84 -2.64
C LEU A 265 4.26 2.93 -1.80
N ASP A 266 3.01 2.67 -1.36
CA ASP A 266 2.32 3.55 -0.43
C ASP A 266 3.09 3.66 0.90
N GLN A 267 3.60 2.53 1.38
CA GLN A 267 4.38 2.47 2.60
C GLN A 267 5.72 3.20 2.47
N ASP A 268 6.42 3.08 1.33
CA ASP A 268 7.65 3.81 1.07
C ASP A 268 7.40 5.34 1.08
N CYS A 269 6.27 5.80 0.53
CA CYS A 269 5.87 7.21 0.59
C CYS A 269 5.59 7.68 2.03
N VAL A 270 4.92 6.85 2.84
CA VAL A 270 4.68 7.12 4.26
C VAL A 270 6.00 7.22 5.03
N ILE A 271 6.91 6.27 4.84
CA ILE A 271 8.23 6.23 5.48
C ILE A 271 9.02 7.49 5.14
N ARG A 272 9.07 7.88 3.86
CA ARG A 272 9.68 9.13 3.43
C ARG A 272 9.04 10.31 4.16
N GLY A 273 7.71 10.42 4.13
CA GLY A 273 6.99 11.51 4.79
C GLY A 273 7.34 11.64 6.27
N VAL A 274 7.38 10.52 7.00
CA VAL A 274 7.75 10.45 8.42
C VAL A 274 9.18 10.93 8.64
N LEU A 275 10.12 10.50 7.80
CA LEU A 275 11.52 10.86 7.95
C LEU A 275 11.79 12.34 7.64
N HIS A 276 10.98 12.97 6.80
CA HIS A 276 11.16 14.36 6.39
C HIS A 276 10.32 15.38 7.18
N HIS A 277 9.13 15.01 7.66
CA HIS A 277 8.17 15.94 8.25
C HIS A 277 7.84 15.59 9.71
N THR A 278 8.30 16.41 10.66
CA THR A 278 8.15 16.14 12.11
C THR A 278 6.70 16.02 12.57
N MET A 279 5.80 16.88 12.09
CA MET A 279 4.39 16.83 12.50
C MET A 279 3.73 15.55 12.00
N TYR A 280 4.02 15.14 10.76
CA TYR A 280 3.54 13.88 10.19
C TYR A 280 4.10 12.67 10.93
N ALA A 281 5.39 12.67 11.30
CA ALA A 281 5.99 11.64 12.14
C ALA A 281 5.29 11.51 13.51
N ARG A 282 5.00 12.65 14.17
CA ARG A 282 4.27 12.65 15.44
C ARG A 282 2.84 12.16 15.28
N TRP A 283 2.17 12.51 14.18
CA TRP A 283 0.82 12.02 13.87
C TRP A 283 0.81 10.51 13.65
N TRP A 284 1.76 9.96 12.88
CA TRP A 284 1.91 8.52 12.69
C TRP A 284 2.27 7.77 13.98
N ALA A 285 3.10 8.36 14.85
CA ALA A 285 3.35 7.78 16.17
C ALA A 285 2.04 7.64 16.98
N ASP A 286 1.09 8.57 16.81
CA ASP A 286 -0.24 8.48 17.40
C ASP A 286 -1.08 7.37 16.76
N GLN A 287 -1.05 7.28 15.43
CA GLN A 287 -1.78 6.27 14.67
C GLN A 287 -1.38 4.85 15.09
N VAL A 288 -0.07 4.62 15.25
CA VAL A 288 0.50 3.35 15.69
C VAL A 288 0.18 3.08 17.16
N LYS A 289 0.34 4.08 18.04
CA LYS A 289 0.07 3.93 19.47
C LYS A 289 -1.39 3.54 19.75
N ASN A 290 -2.32 4.12 19.00
CA ASN A 290 -3.76 3.94 19.21
C ASN A 290 -4.37 2.84 18.31
N ASP A 291 -3.56 2.07 17.59
CA ASP A 291 -4.00 1.00 16.68
C ASP A 291 -5.14 1.42 15.72
N THR A 292 -5.00 2.64 15.18
CA THR A 292 -6.00 3.24 14.30
C THR A 292 -6.11 2.49 12.97
N ILE A 293 -7.10 2.85 12.15
CA ILE A 293 -7.27 2.25 10.82
C ILE A 293 -6.02 2.42 9.94
N HIS A 294 -5.29 3.54 10.07
CA HIS A 294 -4.07 3.79 9.30
C HIS A 294 -2.92 2.83 9.69
N ALA A 295 -2.77 2.55 10.98
CA ALA A 295 -1.76 1.61 11.46
C ALA A 295 -2.08 0.16 11.05
N ARG A 296 -3.36 -0.24 11.18
CA ARG A 296 -3.83 -1.58 10.79
C ARG A 296 -3.76 -1.83 9.28
N SER A 297 -3.81 -0.77 8.48
CA SER A 297 -3.69 -0.84 7.02
C SER A 297 -2.24 -1.01 6.54
N ALA A 298 -1.24 -0.72 7.39
CA ALA A 298 0.17 -0.88 7.06
C ALA A 298 0.64 -2.31 7.34
N PRO A 299 0.98 -3.13 6.32
CA PRO A 299 1.39 -4.52 6.52
C PRO A 299 2.68 -4.64 7.34
N TYR A 300 3.58 -3.67 7.23
CA TYR A 300 4.86 -3.64 7.91
C TYR A 300 4.98 -2.41 8.82
N VAL A 301 4.04 -2.27 9.77
CA VAL A 301 3.99 -1.12 10.71
C VAL A 301 5.30 -0.89 11.48
N TRP A 302 6.11 -1.94 11.69
CA TRP A 302 7.41 -1.84 12.34
C TRP A 302 8.42 -0.99 11.55
N ASP A 303 8.29 -0.88 10.23
CA ASP A 303 9.15 -0.01 9.42
C ASP A 303 8.77 1.46 9.58
N ILE A 304 7.48 1.75 9.75
CA ILE A 304 7.01 3.09 10.10
C ILE A 304 7.50 3.45 11.52
N GLN A 305 7.44 2.51 12.48
CA GLN A 305 8.00 2.70 13.82
C GLN A 305 9.51 2.97 13.77
N ARG A 306 10.26 2.18 12.97
CA ARG A 306 11.69 2.38 12.73
C ARG A 306 11.98 3.79 12.19
N ALA A 307 11.20 4.25 11.20
CA ALA A 307 11.29 5.59 10.63
C ALA A 307 10.99 6.70 11.65
N ILE A 308 9.97 6.52 12.51
CA ILE A 308 9.65 7.44 13.61
C ILE A 308 10.84 7.55 14.57
N MET A 309 11.45 6.42 14.96
CA MET A 309 12.60 6.41 15.86
C MET A 309 13.81 7.12 15.25
N ALA A 310 14.08 6.87 13.97
CA ALA A 310 15.13 7.58 13.24
C ALA A 310 14.90 9.09 13.27
N ARG A 311 13.67 9.54 12.97
CA ARG A 311 13.30 10.97 13.01
C ARG A 311 13.49 11.58 14.40
N ARG A 312 13.14 10.87 15.47
CA ARG A 312 13.34 11.33 16.86
C ARG A 312 14.83 11.50 17.19
N ILE A 313 15.68 10.55 16.79
CA ILE A 313 17.14 10.66 16.96
C ILE A 313 17.67 11.89 16.23
N MET A 314 17.28 12.10 14.98
CA MET A 314 17.70 13.27 14.18
C MET A 314 17.25 14.61 14.78
N LEU A 315 16.19 14.62 15.59
CA LEU A 315 15.70 15.78 16.33
C LEU A 315 16.36 15.96 17.70
N ASN A 316 17.32 15.09 18.06
CA ASN A 316 17.97 15.06 19.37
C ASN A 316 17.01 14.77 20.54
N ASP A 317 15.97 13.98 20.29
CA ASP A 317 15.03 13.55 21.32
C ASP A 317 15.55 12.32 22.08
N ALA A 318 16.31 12.55 23.14
CA ALA A 318 16.85 11.50 24.01
C ALA A 318 15.79 10.70 24.76
N SER A 319 14.57 11.23 24.93
CA SER A 319 13.48 10.50 25.59
C SER A 319 13.06 9.23 24.83
N ALA A 320 13.48 9.10 23.57
CA ALA A 320 13.24 7.92 22.76
C ALA A 320 13.94 6.66 23.27
N PHE A 321 15.02 6.81 24.03
CA PHE A 321 15.84 5.69 24.52
C PHE A 321 16.44 5.95 25.91
N GLU A 322 15.85 6.87 26.69
CA GLU A 322 16.32 7.21 28.03
C GLU A 322 16.42 5.98 28.95
N ASP A 323 15.42 5.09 28.83
CA ASP A 323 15.29 3.80 29.53
C ASP A 323 15.84 2.61 28.73
N GLY A 324 16.63 2.87 27.68
CA GLY A 324 17.09 1.86 26.73
C GLY A 324 16.21 1.78 25.48
N TRP A 325 16.55 0.88 24.56
CA TRP A 325 15.83 0.75 23.30
C TRP A 325 14.43 0.12 23.49
N PRO A 326 13.36 0.69 22.91
CA PRO A 326 12.01 0.12 23.06
C PRO A 326 11.91 -1.32 22.54
N PRO A 327 11.30 -2.25 23.31
CA PRO A 327 11.19 -3.65 22.91
C PRO A 327 10.27 -3.80 21.68
N GLY A 328 10.67 -4.65 20.75
CA GLY A 328 9.89 -4.93 19.53
C GLY A 328 9.99 -3.87 18.43
N VAL A 329 10.67 -2.75 18.68
CA VAL A 329 10.90 -1.71 17.67
C VAL A 329 12.24 -1.96 16.97
N PRO A 330 12.29 -2.06 15.62
CA PRO A 330 13.56 -2.22 14.92
C PRO A 330 14.47 -0.99 15.06
N MET A 331 15.77 -1.21 15.25
CA MET A 331 16.77 -0.13 15.30
C MET A 331 17.00 0.44 13.90
N PRO A 332 16.82 1.76 13.68
CA PRO A 332 17.08 2.37 12.39
C PRO A 332 18.58 2.41 12.10
N TYR A 333 18.95 2.16 10.84
CA TYR A 333 20.33 2.31 10.39
C TYR A 333 20.64 3.77 10.04
N ILE A 334 19.80 4.39 9.20
CA ILE A 334 19.97 5.79 8.76
C ILE A 334 19.36 6.73 9.79
N ILE A 335 20.22 7.39 10.57
CA ILE A 335 19.84 8.31 11.66
C ILE A 335 20.36 9.74 11.48
N TRP A 336 20.83 10.08 10.27
CA TRP A 336 21.49 11.37 9.96
C TRP A 336 20.93 12.10 8.73
N TRP A 337 19.83 11.61 8.15
CA TRP A 337 19.21 12.19 6.96
C TRP A 337 17.68 12.14 7.06
N PRO A 338 16.95 13.23 6.72
CA PRO A 338 17.42 14.49 6.14
C PRO A 338 17.97 15.50 7.14
N LEU A 339 17.94 15.19 8.43
CA LEU A 339 18.44 16.05 9.49
C LEU A 339 19.64 15.40 10.17
N GLN A 340 20.61 16.22 10.54
CA GLN A 340 21.81 15.78 11.23
C GLN A 340 21.62 15.88 12.75
N PRO A 341 21.72 14.78 13.50
CA PRO A 341 21.75 14.85 14.96
C PRO A 341 23.01 15.58 15.44
N GLN A 342 22.97 16.09 16.66
CA GLN A 342 24.13 16.67 17.32
C GLN A 342 25.12 15.57 17.75
N SER A 343 26.40 15.93 17.86
CA SER A 343 27.45 15.04 18.32
C SER A 343 27.12 14.38 19.67
N ASP A 344 26.60 15.16 20.61
CA ASP A 344 26.32 14.71 21.98
C ASP A 344 25.18 13.70 22.02
N MET A 345 24.23 13.82 21.09
CA MET A 345 23.13 12.88 20.94
C MET A 345 23.65 11.50 20.48
N LEU A 346 24.60 11.47 19.54
CA LEU A 346 25.21 10.21 19.09
C LEU A 346 26.02 9.54 20.20
N SER A 347 26.76 10.32 20.97
CA SER A 347 27.48 9.83 22.16
C SER A 347 26.54 9.23 23.19
N LEU A 348 25.44 9.93 23.49
CA LEU A 348 24.43 9.48 24.42
C LEU A 348 23.74 8.20 23.93
N LEU A 349 23.38 8.14 22.65
CA LEU A 349 22.78 6.95 22.03
C LEU A 349 23.71 5.74 22.11
N ALA A 350 24.98 5.89 21.71
CA ALA A 350 25.95 4.80 21.76
C ALA A 350 26.25 4.32 23.19
N MET A 351 26.16 5.21 24.18
CA MET A 351 26.33 4.88 25.59
C MET A 351 25.11 4.11 26.14
N LYS A 352 23.89 4.54 25.80
CA LYS A 352 22.64 3.96 26.29
C LYS A 352 22.20 2.70 25.53
N VAL A 353 22.56 2.62 24.25
CA VAL A 353 22.16 1.56 23.32
C VAL A 353 23.41 1.11 22.55
N SER A 354 24.21 0.26 23.20
CA SER A 354 25.52 -0.18 22.71
C SER A 354 25.48 -0.87 21.34
N GLU A 355 24.36 -1.50 21.02
CA GLU A 355 24.04 -2.19 19.78
C GLU A 355 23.97 -1.23 18.59
N MET A 356 23.71 0.07 18.83
CA MET A 356 23.64 1.10 17.81
C MET A 356 24.98 1.83 17.57
N LYS A 357 26.10 1.36 18.15
CA LYS A 357 27.42 1.99 17.97
C LYS A 357 27.82 2.14 16.51
N ARG A 358 27.55 1.14 15.66
CA ARG A 358 27.87 1.19 14.23
C ARG A 358 27.07 2.30 13.52
N GLN A 359 25.79 2.43 13.84
CA GLN A 359 24.89 3.45 13.31
C GLN A 359 25.35 4.85 13.76
N CYS A 360 25.74 4.99 15.02
CA CYS A 360 26.31 6.23 15.55
C CYS A 360 27.63 6.60 14.85
N ALA A 361 28.50 5.61 14.57
CA ALA A 361 29.72 5.84 13.82
C ALA A 361 29.45 6.24 12.37
N ALA A 362 28.49 5.59 11.70
CA ALA A 362 28.07 5.96 10.35
C ALA A 362 27.52 7.40 10.30
N ALA A 363 26.68 7.78 11.27
CA ALA A 363 26.20 9.15 11.41
C ALA A 363 27.35 10.14 11.67
N ALA A 364 28.31 9.78 12.53
CA ALA A 364 29.48 10.62 12.81
C ALA A 364 30.38 10.82 11.57
N ILE A 365 30.48 9.83 10.69
CA ILE A 365 31.17 9.96 9.39
C ILE A 365 30.38 10.92 8.49
N ALA A 366 29.08 10.66 8.30
CA ALA A 366 28.24 11.45 7.40
C ALA A 366 28.08 12.92 7.83
N CYS A 367 28.15 13.19 9.14
CA CYS A 367 28.09 14.54 9.71
C CYS A 367 29.48 15.18 9.98
N ASP A 368 30.59 14.52 9.60
CA ASP A 368 31.97 14.97 9.84
C ASP A 368 32.32 15.23 11.33
N TYR A 369 31.79 14.41 12.24
CA TYR A 369 32.09 14.45 13.68
C TYR A 369 33.29 13.57 14.06
N LYS A 370 34.50 14.02 13.67
CA LYS A 370 35.74 13.23 13.81
C LYS A 370 36.04 12.78 15.24
N ASN A 371 35.78 13.62 16.23
CA ASN A 371 36.03 13.28 17.63
C ASN A 371 35.11 12.15 18.10
N ILE A 372 33.81 12.25 17.81
CA ILE A 372 32.84 11.20 18.16
C ILE A 372 33.19 9.88 17.48
N TYR A 373 33.52 9.90 16.19
CA TYR A 373 33.94 8.69 15.48
C TYR A 373 35.16 8.02 16.16
N LYS A 374 36.17 8.80 16.58
CA LYS A 374 37.33 8.27 17.29
C LYS A 374 36.96 7.72 18.66
N ASP A 375 36.12 8.42 19.41
CA ASP A 375 35.69 8.03 20.75
C ASP A 375 34.83 6.75 20.74
N LEU A 376 34.03 6.56 19.68
CA LEU A 376 33.25 5.34 19.46
C LEU A 376 34.13 4.12 19.13
N ASP A 377 35.35 4.36 18.64
CA ASP A 377 36.32 3.36 18.18
C ASP A 377 35.68 2.20 17.39
N PRO A 378 35.00 2.48 16.28
CA PRO A 378 34.20 1.48 15.60
C PRO A 378 35.08 0.37 15.00
N GLU A 379 34.55 -0.85 15.02
CA GLU A 379 35.13 -1.95 14.27
C GLU A 379 35.15 -1.64 12.77
N THR A 380 36.24 -2.03 12.12
CA THR A 380 36.35 -1.90 10.68
C THR A 380 35.20 -2.63 10.02
N SER A 381 34.51 -1.97 9.11
CA SER A 381 33.48 -2.61 8.32
C SER A 381 33.37 -1.95 6.97
N TRP A 382 33.04 -2.75 5.97
CA TRP A 382 32.70 -2.27 4.64
C TRP A 382 31.61 -1.18 4.69
N HIS A 383 30.62 -1.30 5.60
CA HIS A 383 29.58 -0.28 5.78
C HIS A 383 30.14 1.11 6.11
N LEU A 384 31.03 1.20 7.10
CA LEU A 384 31.60 2.48 7.50
C LEU A 384 32.55 3.02 6.44
N TRP A 385 33.32 2.14 5.78
CA TRP A 385 34.14 2.52 4.63
C TRP A 385 33.28 3.07 3.48
N LYS A 386 32.11 2.47 3.21
CA LYS A 386 31.16 2.92 2.19
C LYS A 386 30.56 4.28 2.53
N VAL A 387 30.09 4.46 3.76
CA VAL A 387 29.56 5.76 4.23
C VAL A 387 30.65 6.83 4.14
N ALA A 388 31.89 6.49 4.50
CA ALA A 388 33.03 7.40 4.36
C ALA A 388 33.34 7.76 2.90
N SER A 389 33.24 6.79 1.99
CA SER A 389 33.51 6.99 0.57
C SER A 389 32.43 7.84 -0.13
N GLU A 390 31.17 7.72 0.26
CA GLU A 390 30.02 8.33 -0.44
C GLU A 390 29.52 9.63 0.20
N PHE A 391 29.61 9.74 1.53
CA PHE A 391 28.96 10.84 2.27
C PHE A 391 29.96 11.78 2.95
N ALA A 392 31.18 11.32 3.25
CA ALA A 392 32.17 12.16 3.88
C ALA A 392 33.05 12.86 2.84
N THR A 393 33.13 14.18 2.90
CA THR A 393 34.15 14.95 2.18
C THR A 393 35.55 14.77 2.79
N ASN A 394 35.60 14.39 4.07
CA ASN A 394 36.82 14.21 4.83
C ASN A 394 37.43 12.82 4.60
N GLN A 395 38.57 12.77 3.92
CA GLN A 395 39.26 11.52 3.57
C GLN A 395 39.71 10.70 4.78
N PHE A 396 39.85 11.34 5.95
CA PHE A 396 40.27 10.70 7.19
C PHE A 396 39.49 9.41 7.51
N TYR A 397 38.16 9.44 7.36
CA TYR A 397 37.33 8.29 7.73
C TYR A 397 37.57 7.08 6.84
N ARG A 398 37.73 7.32 5.53
CA ARG A 398 37.99 6.25 4.57
C ARG A 398 39.37 5.65 4.81
N GLU A 399 40.38 6.50 4.95
CA GLU A 399 41.77 6.09 5.22
C GLU A 399 41.92 5.34 6.54
N ASP A 400 41.18 5.75 7.59
CA ASP A 400 41.16 5.07 8.88
C ASP A 400 40.55 3.67 8.76
N GLN A 401 39.43 3.52 8.05
CA GLN A 401 38.83 2.20 7.78
C GLN A 401 39.77 1.30 6.97
N GLU A 402 40.41 1.80 5.91
CA GLU A 402 41.39 1.04 5.13
C GLU A 402 42.59 0.61 5.99
N THR A 403 43.06 1.49 6.88
CA THR A 403 44.19 1.20 7.78
C THR A 403 43.82 0.11 8.78
N ARG A 404 42.69 0.25 9.47
CA ARG A 404 42.21 -0.77 10.41
C ARG A 404 41.89 -2.10 9.71
N GLY A 405 41.48 -2.06 8.44
CA GLY A 405 41.27 -3.24 7.60
C GLY A 405 42.57 -4.02 7.35
N ARG A 406 43.62 -3.31 6.92
CA ARG A 406 44.97 -3.89 6.75
C ARG A 406 45.53 -4.48 8.04
N GLU A 407 45.33 -3.81 9.18
CA GLU A 407 45.80 -4.29 10.48
C GLU A 407 45.11 -5.57 10.95
N LYS A 408 43.85 -5.77 10.56
CA LYS A 408 43.01 -6.90 10.97
C LYS A 408 42.88 -7.99 9.91
N ASP A 409 43.58 -7.87 8.78
CA ASP A 409 43.47 -8.75 7.61
C ASP A 409 42.01 -8.87 7.09
N VAL A 410 41.27 -7.77 7.15
CA VAL A 410 39.90 -7.66 6.64
C VAL A 410 39.92 -6.86 5.35
N ASN A 411 39.46 -7.46 4.27
CA ASN A 411 39.20 -6.71 3.03
C ASN A 411 37.96 -5.83 3.23
N VAL A 412 38.17 -4.53 3.39
CA VAL A 412 37.09 -3.54 3.59
C VAL A 412 36.30 -3.25 2.31
N GLU A 413 36.78 -3.73 1.15
CA GLU A 413 36.12 -3.62 -0.14
C GLU A 413 35.29 -4.86 -0.50
N ASP A 414 35.36 -5.93 0.31
CA ASP A 414 34.59 -7.16 0.09
C ASP A 414 33.10 -6.92 0.41
N ASP A 415 32.27 -6.98 -0.64
CA ASP A 415 30.84 -6.72 -0.65
C ASP A 415 29.99 -7.99 -0.44
N ALA A 416 30.63 -9.13 -0.14
CA ALA A 416 29.98 -10.45 0.00
C ALA A 416 28.81 -10.49 1.00
N PHE A 417 28.62 -9.43 1.80
CA PHE A 417 27.48 -9.26 2.68
C PHE A 417 26.90 -7.83 2.61
N MET A 418 25.64 -7.75 2.19
CA MET A 418 24.60 -6.78 2.61
C MET A 418 24.23 -5.62 1.66
N GLU A 419 23.52 -5.99 0.60
CA GLU A 419 22.71 -5.15 -0.32
C GLU A 419 21.62 -4.30 0.39
N SER A 420 21.13 -4.72 1.57
CA SER A 420 19.92 -4.15 2.19
C SER A 420 20.07 -2.74 2.78
N TYR A 421 21.18 -2.43 3.46
CA TYR A 421 21.33 -1.14 4.17
C TYR A 421 21.60 0.04 3.24
N TYR A 422 22.25 -0.23 2.10
CA TYR A 422 22.49 0.80 1.08
C TYR A 422 21.23 1.06 0.25
N SER A 423 20.40 0.03 0.04
CA SER A 423 19.06 0.20 -0.53
C SER A 423 18.20 1.11 0.34
N GLU A 424 18.18 0.91 1.67
CA GLU A 424 17.49 1.82 2.61
C GLU A 424 17.99 3.27 2.50
N LEU A 425 19.30 3.48 2.39
CA LEU A 425 19.90 4.81 2.25
C LEU A 425 19.52 5.50 0.92
N MET A 426 19.49 4.75 -0.17
CA MET A 426 19.14 5.28 -1.50
C MET A 426 17.64 5.50 -1.65
N GLN A 427 16.79 4.63 -1.09
CA GLN A 427 15.34 4.87 -0.98
C GLN A 427 15.02 6.17 -0.24
N MET A 428 15.90 6.56 0.70
CA MET A 428 15.79 7.79 1.49
C MET A 428 16.40 9.03 0.84
N ARG A 429 17.15 8.87 -0.26
CA ARG A 429 17.80 9.97 -0.98
C ARG A 429 16.99 10.29 -2.24
N GLU A 430 16.28 11.41 -2.22
CA GLU A 430 15.60 11.92 -3.41
C GLU A 430 16.61 12.10 -4.54
N SER A 431 16.42 11.34 -5.61
CA SER A 431 17.18 11.50 -6.83
C SER A 431 16.28 12.18 -7.85
N THR A 432 16.67 13.38 -8.29
CA THR A 432 15.97 14.03 -9.39
C THR A 432 16.26 13.24 -10.66
N VAL A 433 15.32 12.37 -11.04
CA VAL A 433 15.35 11.75 -12.37
C VAL A 433 15.00 12.81 -13.41
N LEU A 434 15.96 13.08 -14.30
CA LEU A 434 15.77 13.95 -15.47
C LEU A 434 15.30 13.06 -16.62
N ASP A 435 14.00 12.74 -16.63
CA ASP A 435 13.35 12.08 -17.76
C ASP A 435 12.41 13.09 -18.46
N ASP A 436 12.18 12.88 -19.76
CA ASP A 436 11.17 13.58 -20.54
C ASP A 436 9.81 13.08 -20.04
N GLY A 437 9.36 13.59 -18.90
CA GLY A 437 8.12 13.19 -18.23
C GLY A 437 7.01 12.98 -19.24
N GLY A 438 6.56 11.73 -19.39
CA GLY A 438 5.67 11.32 -20.48
C GLY A 438 4.39 12.17 -20.59
N GLU A 439 3.65 12.02 -21.69
CA GLU A 439 2.48 12.87 -21.98
C GLU A 439 1.34 12.80 -20.92
N LYS A 440 1.34 11.82 -20.02
CA LYS A 440 0.30 11.62 -19.01
C LYS A 440 0.91 11.36 -17.64
N ILE A 441 0.20 11.75 -16.59
CA ILE A 441 0.60 11.48 -15.20
C ILE A 441 0.02 10.11 -14.80
N PRO A 442 0.82 9.09 -14.46
CA PRO A 442 0.32 7.81 -13.98
C PRO A 442 -0.41 7.97 -12.62
N ASP A 443 -1.46 7.18 -12.34
CA ASP A 443 -2.12 7.14 -11.01
C ASP A 443 -1.30 6.30 -10.00
N SER A 444 0.01 6.50 -10.01
CA SER A 444 0.96 5.99 -9.02
C SER A 444 2.28 6.73 -9.20
N VAL A 445 3.04 6.88 -8.12
CA VAL A 445 4.48 7.19 -8.24
C VAL A 445 5.21 5.98 -8.83
N GLU A 446 6.46 6.18 -9.23
CA GLU A 446 7.26 5.12 -9.87
C GLU A 446 8.53 4.86 -9.06
N LYS A 447 9.01 3.62 -9.13
CA LYS A 447 10.37 3.30 -8.72
C LYS A 447 11.27 3.35 -9.95
N HIS A 448 12.38 4.04 -9.82
CA HIS A 448 13.39 4.12 -10.88
C HIS A 448 14.61 3.32 -10.47
N GLU A 449 15.09 2.52 -11.41
CA GLU A 449 16.32 1.77 -11.27
C GLU A 449 17.50 2.71 -11.49
N LEU A 450 18.21 3.07 -10.42
CA LEU A 450 19.44 3.84 -10.48
C LEU A 450 20.64 2.92 -10.53
N LEU A 451 21.40 3.01 -11.61
CA LEU A 451 22.71 2.38 -11.68
C LEU A 451 23.64 3.09 -10.71
N THR A 452 24.12 2.34 -9.74
CA THR A 452 25.14 2.80 -8.82
C THR A 452 26.46 2.17 -9.24
N ASN A 453 27.56 2.92 -9.11
CA ASN A 453 28.89 2.47 -9.52
C ASN A 453 29.38 1.18 -8.80
N MET A 454 28.61 0.63 -7.85
CA MET A 454 29.02 -0.46 -6.98
C MET A 454 27.97 -1.56 -6.76
N TYR A 455 26.66 -1.30 -6.86
CA TYR A 455 25.61 -2.30 -6.57
C TYR A 455 24.89 -2.83 -7.81
N GLY A 456 25.38 -2.51 -9.01
CA GLY A 456 24.55 -2.62 -10.20
C GLY A 456 23.45 -1.58 -10.11
N SER A 457 22.25 -1.97 -9.69
CA SER A 457 21.06 -1.12 -9.65
C SER A 457 20.36 -1.06 -8.29
N VAL A 458 19.80 0.10 -7.95
CA VAL A 458 18.93 0.30 -6.79
C VAL A 458 17.64 0.98 -7.21
N GLU A 459 16.51 0.43 -6.80
CA GLU A 459 15.21 1.07 -6.99
C GLU A 459 15.00 2.21 -5.98
N VAL A 460 14.75 3.42 -6.49
CA VAL A 460 14.43 4.58 -5.67
C VAL A 460 13.06 5.14 -6.03
N LEU A 461 12.36 5.65 -5.02
CA LEU A 461 11.11 6.37 -5.21
C LEU A 461 11.36 7.64 -6.03
N SER A 462 10.63 7.82 -7.12
CA SER A 462 10.70 9.03 -7.96
C SER A 462 9.34 9.69 -8.07
N THR A 463 9.29 10.95 -7.67
CA THR A 463 8.13 11.83 -7.90
C THR A 463 8.42 12.88 -8.98
N SER A 464 9.63 12.89 -9.57
CA SER A 464 10.05 13.89 -10.57
C SER A 464 9.10 13.99 -11.76
N PRO A 465 8.63 12.89 -12.38
CA PRO A 465 7.72 12.99 -13.52
C PRO A 465 6.43 13.73 -13.14
N VAL A 466 5.84 13.39 -12.00
CA VAL A 466 4.64 14.05 -11.47
C VAL A 466 4.89 15.54 -11.22
N GLN A 467 6.00 15.87 -10.56
CA GLN A 467 6.36 17.25 -10.26
C GLN A 467 6.56 18.07 -11.54
N LEU A 468 7.32 17.57 -12.51
CA LEU A 468 7.57 18.27 -13.78
C LEU A 468 6.26 18.55 -14.52
N ARG A 469 5.38 17.55 -14.64
CA ARG A 469 4.10 17.68 -15.34
C ARG A 469 3.17 18.70 -14.68
N ILE A 470 3.15 18.80 -13.36
CA ILE A 470 2.36 19.83 -12.65
C ILE A 470 2.82 21.25 -13.01
N TRP A 471 4.11 21.44 -13.29
CA TRP A 471 4.68 22.74 -13.65
C TRP A 471 4.62 23.06 -15.16
N GLU A 472 4.40 22.07 -16.02
CA GLU A 472 4.28 22.30 -17.46
C GLU A 472 3.12 23.24 -17.80
N GLY A 473 3.36 24.16 -18.75
CA GLY A 473 2.35 25.16 -19.16
C GLY A 473 2.19 26.36 -18.22
N ILE A 474 2.82 26.36 -17.05
CA ILE A 474 2.96 27.57 -16.22
C ILE A 474 3.99 28.47 -16.93
N GLY A 475 3.49 29.39 -17.77
CA GLY A 475 4.33 30.39 -18.44
C GLY A 475 5.23 31.13 -17.44
N LYS A 476 6.33 31.73 -17.94
CA LYS A 476 7.29 32.45 -17.10
C LYS A 476 6.55 33.42 -16.17
N VAL A 477 6.69 33.22 -14.86
CA VAL A 477 6.31 34.22 -13.86
C VAL A 477 7.09 35.47 -14.24
N SER A 478 6.41 36.42 -14.88
CA SER A 478 7.04 37.65 -15.30
C SER A 478 7.45 38.36 -14.01
N PRO A 479 8.73 38.76 -13.86
CA PRO A 479 9.13 39.51 -12.69
C PRO A 479 8.23 40.73 -12.57
N ILE A 480 7.65 40.92 -11.39
CA ILE A 480 6.85 42.11 -11.10
C ILE A 480 7.75 43.32 -11.38
N SER A 481 7.31 44.15 -12.33
CA SER A 481 7.97 45.39 -12.73
C SER A 481 7.99 46.43 -11.62
#